data_AF-A0A812LSZ2-F1
#
_entry.id   AF-A0A812LSZ2-F1
#
_cell.length_a   1.000
_cell.length_b   1.000
_cell.length_c   1.000
_cell.angle_alpha   90.00
_cell.angle_beta   90.00
_cell.angle_gamma   90.00
#
_symmetry.space_group_name_H-M   'P 1'
#
loop_
_entity.id
_entity.type
_entity.pdbx_description
1 polymer ?
#
loop_
_entity_poly.entity_id
_entity_poly.type
_entity_poly.pdbx_seq_one_letter_code
_entity_poly.pdbx_strand_id
1 'polypeptide(L)'
;MRAENRCLTIVRNPWFERLTLSVIFLNAVEMAINAEFSDYTVITEADPIFIVAEVLFCIFFTVELVIRYATYISTCQALKDAWFSFDFALVVLMNVEIAFVNLFPFIILLTMDVSLRRLSTVYRTCDLLEVFPLLSAVGQGGDTLNTANALRVARVLRVLRTARLVKLMPELMILVKGMLVACRSVFFTLVLLLLITFVFSITFIEFSRGHPNLENEYFSSMGTSIMTLILRCVLPDQEVFINIISSESWPLAALLLLFILLGSLTVMNMLLGVLVEAVKTVSTIEREQLDADFARKVLWELIDKEGDEDGDNLLSEKEFVNLLKKPKAARALMSLGVDVSAAYDYGRLLFEDGEKASFVDFMQAMLTLRGSNKTTVKDIVELRKFLSEEFHQVETLVCELCNFLGEILEPNSTSQYATP
;
A
#
# COMPACT_ATOMS: atom_id res chain seq x y z
N MET A 1 -24.02 27.26 7.52
CA MET A 1 -24.92 26.63 6.52
C MET A 1 -24.80 27.16 5.08
N ARG A 2 -25.16 28.43 4.74
CA ARG A 2 -25.12 28.88 3.32
C ARG A 2 -23.71 28.94 2.70
N ALA A 3 -22.67 29.29 3.47
CA ALA A 3 -21.29 29.31 3.00
C ALA A 3 -20.68 27.91 2.87
N GLU A 4 -20.90 27.03 3.86
CA GLU A 4 -20.48 25.62 3.85
C GLU A 4 -21.01 24.87 2.62
N ASN A 5 -22.31 25.05 2.29
CA ASN A 5 -22.90 24.43 1.11
C ASN A 5 -22.27 24.91 -0.21
N ARG A 6 -21.79 26.16 -0.27
CA ARG A 6 -21.11 26.70 -1.47
C ARG A 6 -19.69 26.14 -1.58
N CYS A 7 -18.93 26.11 -0.48
CA CYS A 7 -17.59 25.53 -0.46
C CYS A 7 -17.62 24.04 -0.83
N LEU A 8 -18.59 23.29 -0.32
CA LEU A 8 -18.78 21.88 -0.64
C LEU A 8 -19.12 21.66 -2.13
N THR A 9 -19.86 22.59 -2.74
CA THR A 9 -20.15 22.54 -4.19
C THR A 9 -18.89 22.81 -5.02
N ILE A 10 -18.02 23.72 -4.57
CA ILE A 10 -16.74 24.04 -5.24
C ILE A 10 -15.78 22.85 -5.15
N VAL A 11 -15.61 22.26 -3.97
CA VAL A 11 -14.67 21.15 -3.74
C VAL A 11 -15.06 19.89 -4.52
N ARG A 12 -16.36 19.61 -4.69
CA ARG A 12 -16.85 18.45 -5.46
C ARG A 12 -16.76 18.63 -6.98
N ASN A 13 -16.42 19.82 -7.47
CA ASN A 13 -16.35 20.06 -8.90
C ASN A 13 -15.05 19.45 -9.47
N PRO A 14 -15.12 18.57 -10.49
CA PRO A 14 -13.93 17.97 -11.11
C PRO A 14 -12.98 19.01 -11.73
N TRP A 15 -13.47 20.21 -12.07
CA TRP A 15 -12.61 21.31 -12.52
C TRP A 15 -11.73 21.87 -11.42
N PHE A 16 -12.20 21.88 -10.16
CA PHE A 16 -11.39 22.33 -9.03
C PHE A 16 -10.21 21.39 -8.82
N GLU A 17 -10.46 20.08 -8.84
CA GLU A 17 -9.41 19.06 -8.75
C GLU A 17 -8.40 19.18 -9.90
N ARG A 18 -8.86 19.24 -11.16
CA ARG A 18 -7.97 19.44 -12.32
C ARG A 18 -7.13 20.70 -12.20
N LEU A 19 -7.70 21.80 -11.74
CA LEU A 19 -6.98 23.06 -11.56
C LEU A 19 -5.91 22.95 -10.47
N THR A 20 -6.23 22.34 -9.32
CA THR A 20 -5.23 22.10 -8.26
C THR A 20 -4.08 21.23 -8.76
N LEU A 21 -4.37 20.21 -9.56
CA LEU A 21 -3.36 19.34 -10.18
C LEU A 21 -2.48 20.08 -11.19
N SER A 22 -3.07 20.91 -12.06
CA SER A 22 -2.30 21.75 -12.98
C SER A 22 -1.36 22.70 -12.25
N VAL A 23 -1.80 23.27 -11.12
CA VAL A 23 -0.95 24.16 -10.30
C VAL A 23 0.19 23.38 -9.63
N ILE A 24 -0.07 22.17 -9.13
CA ILE A 24 0.99 21.29 -8.57
C ILE A 24 2.02 20.95 -9.66
N PHE A 25 1.56 20.60 -10.86
CA PHE A 25 2.46 20.30 -11.99
C PHE A 25 3.31 21.52 -12.38
N LEU A 26 2.69 22.70 -12.51
CA LEU A 26 3.40 23.94 -12.80
C LEU A 26 4.42 24.30 -11.71
N ASN A 27 4.09 24.06 -10.44
CA ASN A 27 5.03 24.25 -9.35
C ASN A 27 6.22 23.27 -9.44
N ALA A 28 5.99 22.01 -9.79
CA ALA A 28 7.06 21.04 -10.00
C ALA A 28 7.98 21.41 -11.18
N VAL A 29 7.41 21.93 -12.28
CA VAL A 29 8.16 22.43 -13.44
C VAL A 29 8.99 23.65 -13.06
N GLU A 30 8.40 24.61 -12.33
CA GLU A 30 9.13 25.78 -11.82
C GLU A 30 10.32 25.34 -10.95
N MET A 31 10.13 24.36 -10.07
CA MET A 31 11.22 23.81 -9.27
C MET A 31 12.33 23.18 -10.10
N ALA A 32 11.99 22.44 -11.16
CA ALA A 32 12.97 21.83 -12.04
C ALA A 32 13.77 22.90 -12.80
N ILE A 33 13.09 23.92 -13.33
CA ILE A 33 13.72 25.06 -14.02
C ILE A 33 14.61 25.83 -13.04
N ASN A 34 14.13 26.12 -11.83
CA ASN A 34 14.93 26.81 -10.82
C ASN A 34 16.17 25.99 -10.41
N ALA A 35 16.08 24.66 -10.38
CA ALA A 35 17.23 23.80 -10.10
C ALA A 35 18.28 23.79 -11.24
N GLU A 36 17.85 23.97 -12.50
CA GLU A 36 18.73 23.91 -13.67
C GLU A 36 19.32 25.28 -14.06
N PHE A 37 18.56 26.37 -13.90
CA PHE A 37 18.94 27.72 -14.36
C PHE A 37 19.48 28.63 -13.25
N SER A 38 19.38 28.26 -11.97
CA SER A 38 19.96 29.06 -10.88
C SER A 38 21.42 28.69 -10.64
N ASP A 39 22.34 29.36 -11.32
CA ASP A 39 23.79 29.32 -11.05
C ASP A 39 24.20 30.00 -9.72
N TYR A 40 23.24 30.49 -8.92
CA TYR A 40 23.51 31.38 -7.81
C TYR A 40 23.81 30.64 -6.49
N THR A 41 25.08 30.74 -6.08
CA THR A 41 25.57 30.36 -4.75
C THR A 41 25.02 31.24 -3.62
N VAL A 42 24.35 32.36 -3.94
CA VAL A 42 23.82 33.34 -2.98
C VAL A 42 22.33 33.64 -3.26
N ILE A 43 21.49 33.53 -2.22
CA ILE A 43 20.01 33.61 -2.26
C ILE A 43 19.50 35.00 -2.74
N THR A 44 20.35 36.02 -2.71
CA THR A 44 19.96 37.42 -2.95
C THR A 44 19.97 37.85 -4.42
N GLU A 45 20.45 37.00 -5.34
CA GLU A 45 20.46 37.27 -6.79
C GLU A 45 19.48 36.39 -7.58
N ALA A 46 18.61 35.64 -6.90
CA ALA A 46 17.56 34.89 -7.59
C ALA A 46 16.62 35.85 -8.33
N ASP A 47 16.29 35.54 -9.59
CA ASP A 47 15.42 36.39 -10.39
C ASP A 47 14.10 36.65 -9.63
N PRO A 48 13.64 37.91 -9.54
CA PRO A 48 12.42 38.27 -8.83
C PRO A 48 11.19 37.46 -9.27
N ILE A 49 11.22 36.94 -10.50
CA ILE A 49 10.14 36.13 -11.08
C ILE A 49 9.91 34.81 -10.33
N PHE A 50 10.97 34.14 -9.87
CA PHE A 50 10.85 32.88 -9.12
C PHE A 50 10.30 33.11 -7.72
N ILE A 51 10.73 34.19 -7.06
CA ILE A 51 10.23 34.57 -5.73
C ILE A 51 8.73 34.89 -5.80
N VAL A 52 8.31 35.67 -6.81
CA VAL A 52 6.89 35.99 -7.03
C VAL A 52 6.09 34.73 -7.34
N ALA A 53 6.60 33.83 -8.18
CA ALA A 53 5.95 32.56 -8.48
C ALA A 53 5.76 31.68 -7.23
N GLU A 54 6.78 31.52 -6.39
CA GLU A 54 6.69 30.75 -5.13
C GLU A 54 5.62 31.31 -4.17
N VAL A 55 5.54 32.64 -4.05
CA VAL A 55 4.51 33.31 -3.23
C VAL A 55 3.11 33.08 -3.82
N LEU A 56 2.94 33.18 -5.14
CA LEU A 56 1.65 32.92 -5.80
C LEU A 56 1.18 31.47 -5.59
N PHE A 57 2.07 30.49 -5.74
CA PHE A 57 1.76 29.09 -5.47
C PHE A 57 1.39 28.86 -3.99
N CYS A 58 2.12 29.49 -3.06
CA CYS A 58 1.81 29.40 -1.63
C CYS A 58 0.43 29.99 -1.29
N ILE A 59 0.10 31.16 -1.85
CA ILE A 59 -1.23 31.77 -1.70
C ILE A 59 -2.29 30.83 -2.25
N PHE A 60 -2.10 30.28 -3.45
CA PHE A 60 -3.04 29.35 -4.06
C PHE A 60 -3.31 28.15 -3.16
N PHE A 61 -2.26 27.47 -2.67
CA PHE A 61 -2.42 26.29 -1.82
C PHE A 61 -3.00 26.60 -0.44
N THR A 62 -2.71 27.80 0.08
CA THR A 62 -3.30 28.27 1.34
C THR A 62 -4.81 28.50 1.16
N VAL A 63 -5.22 29.13 0.06
CA VAL A 63 -6.63 29.35 -0.28
C VAL A 63 -7.34 28.01 -0.54
N GLU A 64 -6.74 27.10 -1.30
CA GLU A 64 -7.25 25.75 -1.53
C GLU A 64 -7.51 25.00 -0.21
N LEU A 65 -6.53 25.04 0.70
CA LEU A 65 -6.64 24.39 2.01
C LEU A 65 -7.75 25.01 2.86
N VAL A 66 -7.89 26.34 2.85
CA VAL A 66 -8.97 27.04 3.56
C VAL A 66 -10.35 26.67 2.99
N ILE A 67 -10.47 26.56 1.66
CA ILE A 67 -11.71 26.13 1.00
C ILE A 67 -12.05 24.68 1.41
N ARG A 68 -11.07 23.77 1.44
CA ARG A 68 -11.26 22.39 1.91
C ARG A 68 -11.62 22.35 3.39
N TYR A 69 -10.95 23.12 4.24
CA TYR A 69 -11.23 23.21 5.67
C TYR A 69 -12.66 23.67 5.95
N ALA A 70 -13.16 24.65 5.18
CA ALA A 70 -14.52 25.18 5.32
C ALA A 70 -15.65 24.17 5.01
N THR A 71 -15.31 22.96 4.53
CA THR A 71 -16.28 21.87 4.35
C THR A 71 -16.42 20.97 5.59
N TYR A 72 -15.46 21.01 6.52
CA TYR A 72 -15.52 20.23 7.76
C TYR A 72 -16.29 20.98 8.84
N ILE A 73 -17.11 20.24 9.59
CA ILE A 73 -17.93 20.79 10.67
C ILE A 73 -17.08 21.05 11.93
N SER A 74 -15.98 20.31 12.11
CA SER A 74 -15.09 20.45 13.26
C SER A 74 -13.61 20.27 12.90
N THR A 75 -12.73 20.98 13.60
CA THR A 75 -11.27 20.89 13.41
C THR A 75 -10.73 19.49 13.71
N CYS A 76 -11.29 18.82 14.72
CA CYS A 76 -10.92 17.44 15.05
C CYS A 76 -11.27 16.44 13.93
N GLN A 77 -12.35 16.68 13.19
CA GLN A 77 -12.71 15.85 12.04
C GLN A 77 -11.77 16.09 10.87
N ALA A 78 -11.40 17.36 10.63
CA ALA A 78 -10.43 17.71 9.59
C ALA A 78 -9.04 17.09 9.88
N LEU A 79 -8.56 17.16 11.12
CA LEU A 79 -7.25 16.60 11.50
C LEU A 79 -7.20 15.07 11.52
N LYS A 80 -8.34 14.39 11.63
CA LYS A 80 -8.43 12.93 11.50
C LYS A 80 -8.35 12.46 10.05
N ASP A 81 -8.66 13.33 9.09
CA ASP A 81 -8.48 13.03 7.68
C ASP A 81 -6.98 13.12 7.34
N ALA A 82 -6.37 11.96 7.06
CA ALA A 82 -4.95 11.85 6.75
C ALA A 82 -4.55 12.72 5.55
N TRP A 83 -5.42 12.86 4.55
CA TRP A 83 -5.11 13.64 3.36
C TRP A 83 -5.18 15.14 3.60
N PHE A 84 -6.10 15.58 4.46
CA PHE A 84 -6.20 16.97 4.87
C PHE A 84 -5.05 17.35 5.81
N SER A 85 -4.76 16.52 6.81
CA SER A 85 -3.65 16.73 7.75
C SER A 85 -2.29 16.79 7.03
N PHE A 86 -2.10 15.94 6.02
CA PHE A 86 -0.93 15.98 5.14
C PHE A 86 -0.84 17.28 4.34
N ASP A 87 -1.91 17.72 3.67
CA ASP A 87 -1.91 18.99 2.94
C ASP A 87 -1.67 20.18 3.87
N PHE A 88 -2.28 20.16 5.06
CA PHE A 88 -2.10 21.18 6.09
C PHE A 88 -0.64 21.29 6.51
N ALA A 89 0.02 20.16 6.82
CA ALA A 89 1.43 20.13 7.17
C ALA A 89 2.31 20.70 6.04
N LEU A 90 2.03 20.32 4.78
CA LEU A 90 2.75 20.85 3.62
C LEU A 90 2.56 22.36 3.45
N VAL A 91 1.33 22.88 3.56
CA VAL A 91 1.08 24.34 3.46
C VAL A 91 1.80 25.08 4.58
N VAL A 92 1.74 24.58 5.81
CA VAL A 92 2.43 25.20 6.95
C VAL A 92 3.94 25.23 6.71
N LEU A 93 4.52 24.12 6.26
CA LEU A 93 5.94 24.04 5.94
C LEU A 93 6.34 25.02 4.84
N MET A 94 5.54 25.16 3.78
CA MET A 94 5.77 26.14 2.72
C MET A 94 5.73 27.59 3.23
N ASN A 95 4.78 27.92 4.10
CA ASN A 95 4.67 29.25 4.69
C ASN A 95 5.85 29.56 5.62
N VAL A 96 6.25 28.60 6.45
CA VAL A 96 7.42 28.72 7.33
C VAL A 96 8.68 28.93 6.51
N GLU A 97 8.85 28.17 5.44
CA GLU A 97 9.99 28.29 4.55
C GLU A 97 10.07 29.68 3.89
N ILE A 98 8.97 30.16 3.31
CA ILE A 98 8.92 31.50 2.68
C ILE A 98 9.21 32.59 3.72
N ALA A 99 8.63 32.49 4.92
CA ALA A 99 8.89 33.43 6.00
C ALA A 99 10.36 33.41 6.44
N PHE A 100 10.96 32.22 6.58
CA PHE A 100 12.34 32.07 7.02
C PHE A 100 13.35 32.53 5.97
N VAL A 101 13.13 32.22 4.69
CA VAL A 101 14.09 32.51 3.62
C VAL A 101 13.96 33.95 3.11
N ASN A 102 12.74 34.48 2.97
CA ASN A 102 12.51 35.79 2.34
C ASN A 102 12.27 36.92 3.35
N LEU A 103 11.58 36.65 4.46
CA LEU A 103 11.20 37.69 5.42
C LEU A 103 12.31 37.94 6.46
N PHE A 104 12.98 36.88 6.92
CA PHE A 104 13.99 36.97 7.98
C PHE A 104 15.20 37.86 7.61
N PRO A 105 15.80 37.77 6.40
CA PRO A 105 16.89 38.67 6.01
C PRO A 105 16.43 40.13 5.88
N PHE A 106 15.21 40.35 5.37
CA PHE A 106 14.65 41.70 5.22
C PHE A 106 14.33 42.35 6.56
N ILE A 107 13.79 41.59 7.53
CA ILE A 107 13.55 42.06 8.90
C ILE A 107 14.86 42.40 9.61
N ILE A 108 15.90 41.56 9.44
CA ILE A 108 17.23 41.85 9.99
C ILE A 108 17.79 43.14 9.36
N LEU A 109 17.69 43.30 8.04
CA LEU A 109 18.10 44.53 7.37
C LEU A 109 17.35 45.74 7.91
N LEU A 110 16.03 45.65 8.08
CA LEU A 110 15.18 46.75 8.56
C LEU A 110 15.45 47.10 10.02
N THR A 111 15.71 46.11 10.89
CA THR A 111 16.10 46.33 12.30
C THR A 111 17.51 46.90 12.43
N MET A 112 18.43 46.50 11.54
CA MET A 112 19.76 47.09 11.41
C MET A 112 19.69 48.53 10.87
N ASP A 113 18.83 48.81 9.89
CA ASP A 113 18.62 50.16 9.33
C ASP A 113 18.00 51.12 10.36
N VAL A 114 17.07 50.63 11.19
CA VAL A 114 16.51 51.39 12.33
C VAL A 114 17.59 51.68 13.39
N SER A 115 18.51 50.74 13.62
CA SER A 115 19.65 50.93 14.53
C SER A 115 20.70 51.90 13.96
N LEU A 116 20.96 51.83 12.65
CA LEU A 116 21.87 52.72 11.93
C LEU A 116 21.30 54.14 11.75
N ARG A 117 19.97 54.31 11.60
CA ARG A 117 19.33 55.64 11.63
C ARG A 117 19.52 56.35 12.97
N ARG A 118 19.55 55.62 14.10
CA ARG A 118 19.92 56.19 15.41
C ARG A 118 21.40 56.59 15.50
N LEU A 119 22.29 55.99 14.71
CA LEU A 119 23.72 56.32 14.62
C LEU A 119 24.06 57.30 13.49
N SER A 120 23.11 57.61 12.60
CA SER A 120 23.32 58.45 11.41
C SER A 120 23.70 59.92 11.72
N THR A 121 23.47 60.38 12.95
CA THR A 121 23.95 61.69 13.42
C THR A 121 25.47 61.72 13.67
N VAL A 122 26.12 60.56 13.74
CA VAL A 122 27.56 60.43 14.07
C VAL A 122 28.44 60.18 12.83
N TYR A 123 27.92 59.62 11.73
CA TYR A 123 28.72 59.15 10.59
C TYR A 123 28.80 60.10 9.38
N ARG A 124 28.40 61.38 9.49
CA ARG A 124 28.40 62.33 8.36
C ARG A 124 29.79 62.94 8.02
N THR A 125 30.91 62.33 8.43
CA THR A 125 32.24 62.91 8.16
C THR A 125 33.32 61.95 7.66
N CYS A 126 33.02 60.70 7.35
CA CYS A 126 34.05 59.79 6.83
C CYS A 126 33.61 59.12 5.54
N ASP A 127 34.09 59.68 4.42
CA ASP A 127 34.32 58.93 3.18
C ASP A 127 35.17 57.71 3.51
N LEU A 128 34.56 56.53 3.51
CA LEU A 128 35.26 55.24 3.45
C LEU A 128 34.29 54.13 2.99
N LEU A 129 33.96 54.26 1.71
CA LEU A 129 33.76 53.15 0.80
C LEU A 129 34.89 52.14 1.03
N GLU A 130 34.60 50.98 1.65
CA GLU A 130 35.39 49.71 1.69
C GLU A 130 35.27 48.87 2.99
N VAL A 131 34.48 49.25 4.01
CA VAL A 131 34.41 48.48 5.28
C VAL A 131 33.17 47.58 5.41
N PHE A 132 32.52 47.22 4.31
CA PHE A 132 31.36 46.31 4.32
C PHE A 132 31.66 44.80 4.41
N PRO A 133 32.89 44.26 4.23
CA PRO A 133 33.12 42.82 4.42
C PRO A 133 33.46 42.40 5.86
N LEU A 134 33.70 43.33 6.81
CA LEU A 134 34.18 42.99 8.15
C LEU A 134 33.08 42.95 9.24
N LEU A 135 31.87 43.42 8.93
CA LEU A 135 30.73 43.36 9.85
C LEU A 135 29.80 42.16 9.57
N SER A 136 30.25 41.19 8.78
CA SER A 136 29.73 39.80 8.79
C SER A 136 30.41 38.94 9.87
N ALA A 137 31.39 39.50 10.61
CA ALA A 137 32.20 38.79 11.59
C ALA A 137 31.83 39.05 13.06
N VAL A 138 30.80 39.85 13.37
CA VAL A 138 30.38 40.12 14.77
C VAL A 138 28.97 39.59 15.02
N GLY A 139 28.91 38.26 15.02
CA GLY A 139 27.88 37.43 15.62
C GLY A 139 28.55 36.18 16.20
N GLN A 140 29.55 36.38 17.08
CA GLN A 140 30.29 35.28 17.70
C GLN A 140 29.37 34.47 18.62
N GLY A 141 29.17 33.19 18.28
CA GLY A 141 28.67 32.19 19.21
C GLY A 141 27.81 31.09 18.59
N GLY A 142 28.39 30.30 17.67
CA GLY A 142 27.77 29.06 17.19
C GLY A 142 27.61 29.00 15.67
N ASP A 143 28.53 28.27 15.02
CA ASP A 143 28.17 27.41 13.90
C ASP A 143 27.54 28.08 12.65
N THR A 144 28.17 29.13 12.14
CA THR A 144 27.83 29.76 10.84
C THR A 144 27.95 28.79 9.65
N LEU A 145 28.83 27.80 9.75
CA LEU A 145 28.91 26.66 8.82
C LEU A 145 27.65 25.78 8.87
N ASN A 146 27.05 25.60 10.06
CA ASN A 146 25.79 24.86 10.21
C ASN A 146 24.57 25.70 9.82
N THR A 147 24.59 27.03 9.93
CA THR A 147 23.47 27.86 9.48
C THR A 147 23.37 27.92 7.95
N ALA A 148 24.50 28.03 7.24
CA ALA A 148 24.51 27.98 5.78
C ALA A 148 24.13 26.58 5.26
N ASN A 149 24.59 25.51 5.91
CA ASN A 149 24.19 24.14 5.59
C ASN A 149 22.72 23.86 5.95
N ALA A 150 22.20 24.41 7.06
CA ALA A 150 20.79 24.32 7.42
C ALA A 150 19.89 25.05 6.41
N LEU A 151 20.33 26.20 5.90
CA LEU A 151 19.64 26.91 4.82
C LEU A 151 19.65 26.12 3.50
N ARG A 152 20.72 25.38 3.19
CA ARG A 152 20.77 24.47 2.03
C ARG A 152 19.85 23.27 2.20
N VAL A 153 19.83 22.66 3.38
CA VAL A 153 18.93 21.53 3.72
C VAL A 153 17.46 21.98 3.69
N ALA A 154 17.16 23.20 4.16
CA ALA A 154 15.81 23.77 4.07
C ALA A 154 15.30 23.86 2.63
N ARG A 155 16.16 24.04 1.62
CA ARG A 155 15.77 24.04 0.19
C ARG A 155 15.20 22.69 -0.27
N VAL A 156 15.62 21.58 0.35
CA VAL A 156 15.10 20.25 0.02
C VAL A 156 13.65 20.10 0.48
N LEU A 157 13.23 20.82 1.52
CA LEU A 157 11.85 20.80 2.01
C LEU A 157 10.86 21.33 0.96
N ARG A 158 11.30 22.17 0.01
CA ARG A 158 10.51 22.57 -1.16
C ARG A 158 10.01 21.36 -1.95
N VAL A 159 10.82 20.32 -2.08
CA VAL A 159 10.47 19.14 -2.90
C VAL A 159 9.27 18.40 -2.28
N LEU A 160 9.09 18.48 -0.96
CA LEU A 160 7.94 17.87 -0.28
C LEU A 160 6.60 18.42 -0.79
N ARG A 161 6.55 19.61 -1.40
CA ARG A 161 5.30 20.15 -1.97
C ARG A 161 4.83 19.39 -3.21
N THR A 162 5.75 18.81 -3.98
CA THR A 162 5.40 17.96 -5.14
C THR A 162 4.90 16.57 -4.73
N ALA A 163 5.07 16.17 -3.46
CA ALA A 163 4.52 14.93 -2.91
C ALA A 163 2.97 14.88 -2.96
N ARG A 164 2.31 16.02 -3.19
CA ARG A 164 0.87 16.06 -3.49
C ARG A 164 0.49 15.32 -4.77
N LEU A 165 1.42 15.16 -5.72
CA LEU A 165 1.22 14.37 -6.95
C LEU A 165 0.89 12.90 -6.64
N VAL A 166 1.23 12.38 -5.46
CA VAL A 166 0.86 11.01 -5.04
C VAL A 166 -0.65 10.83 -5.00
N LYS A 167 -1.44 11.91 -4.82
CA LYS A 167 -2.91 11.86 -4.90
C LYS A 167 -3.46 11.60 -6.30
N LEU A 168 -2.70 11.94 -7.34
CA LEU A 168 -3.09 11.72 -8.74
C LEU A 168 -3.10 10.23 -9.09
N MET A 169 -2.27 9.43 -8.41
CA MET A 169 -2.05 8.03 -8.72
C MET A 169 -2.43 7.17 -7.51
N PRO A 170 -3.70 6.76 -7.37
CA PRO A 170 -4.11 5.87 -6.29
C PRO A 170 -3.31 4.56 -6.28
N GLU A 171 -2.83 4.10 -7.44
CA GLU A 171 -1.91 2.97 -7.58
C GLU A 171 -0.60 3.17 -6.81
N LEU A 172 -0.01 4.37 -6.89
CA LEU A 172 1.18 4.72 -6.12
C LEU A 172 0.89 4.73 -4.63
N MET A 173 -0.31 5.12 -4.21
CA MET A 173 -0.72 5.09 -2.80
C MET A 173 -0.90 3.66 -2.28
N ILE A 174 -1.42 2.74 -3.09
CA ILE A 174 -1.52 1.31 -2.74
C ILE A 174 -0.11 0.76 -2.52
N LEU A 175 0.82 1.08 -3.43
CA LEU A 175 2.21 0.69 -3.33
C LEU A 175 2.90 1.28 -2.10
N VAL A 176 2.77 2.59 -1.86
CA VAL A 176 3.34 3.27 -0.69
C VAL A 176 2.77 2.73 0.63
N LYS A 177 1.45 2.48 0.71
CA LYS A 177 0.84 1.85 1.89
C LYS A 177 1.35 0.42 2.09
N GLY A 178 1.47 -0.37 1.02
CA GLY A 178 2.06 -1.70 1.05
C GLY A 178 3.52 -1.68 1.53
N MET A 179 4.31 -0.73 1.04
CA MET A 179 5.69 -0.51 1.47
C MET A 179 5.78 -0.07 2.93
N LEU A 180 4.89 0.80 3.41
CA LEU A 180 4.87 1.22 4.82
C LEU A 180 4.56 0.05 5.76
N VAL A 181 3.66 -0.86 5.36
CA VAL A 181 3.41 -2.09 6.11
C VAL A 181 4.63 -3.01 6.10
N ALA A 182 5.29 -3.14 4.93
CA ALA A 182 6.52 -3.93 4.78
C ALA A 182 7.74 -3.31 5.48
N CYS A 183 7.76 -1.99 5.69
CA CYS A 183 8.88 -1.23 6.24
C CYS A 183 9.32 -1.75 7.62
N ARG A 184 8.37 -2.27 8.42
CA ARG A 184 8.69 -2.92 9.70
C ARG A 184 9.63 -4.10 9.51
N SER A 185 9.35 -4.98 8.54
CA SER A 185 10.20 -6.14 8.25
C SER A 185 11.55 -5.70 7.68
N VAL A 186 11.53 -4.76 6.71
CA VAL A 186 12.76 -4.23 6.10
C VAL A 186 13.68 -3.59 7.14
N PHE A 187 13.12 -2.84 8.10
CA PHE A 187 13.89 -2.25 9.19
C PHE A 187 14.64 -3.31 9.99
N PHE A 188 13.99 -4.41 10.38
CA PHE A 188 14.66 -5.49 11.09
C PHE A 188 15.73 -6.19 10.23
N THR A 189 15.49 -6.37 8.93
CA THR A 189 16.52 -6.91 8.02
C THR A 189 17.72 -5.99 7.86
N LEU A 190 17.50 -4.66 7.84
CA LEU A 190 18.56 -3.66 7.78
C LEU A 190 19.36 -3.64 9.08
N VAL A 191 18.70 -3.69 10.24
CA VAL A 191 19.36 -3.79 11.54
C VAL A 191 20.20 -5.06 11.62
N LEU A 192 19.67 -6.20 11.15
CA LEU A 192 20.41 -7.46 11.10
C LEU A 192 21.62 -7.35 10.16
N LEU A 193 21.47 -6.75 8.97
CA LEU A 193 22.56 -6.51 8.04
C LEU A 193 23.65 -5.64 8.68
N LEU A 194 23.28 -4.51 9.30
CA LEU A 194 24.24 -3.63 9.98
C LEU A 194 24.96 -4.33 11.13
N LEU A 195 24.25 -5.17 11.90
CA LEU A 195 24.86 -5.96 12.98
C LEU A 195 25.88 -6.96 12.43
N ILE A 196 25.53 -7.67 11.36
CA ILE A 196 26.43 -8.61 10.70
C ILE A 196 27.65 -7.87 10.15
N THR A 197 27.45 -6.77 9.41
CA THR A 197 28.54 -5.94 8.89
C THR A 197 29.41 -5.38 10.01
N PHE A 198 28.84 -4.99 11.14
CA PHE A 198 29.59 -4.54 12.31
C PHE A 198 30.50 -5.64 12.87
N VAL A 199 29.97 -6.85 13.08
CA VAL A 199 30.76 -8.00 13.56
C VAL A 199 31.90 -8.31 12.59
N PHE A 200 31.60 -8.42 11.29
CA PHE A 200 32.62 -8.67 10.28
C PHE A 200 33.64 -7.54 10.18
N SER A 201 33.24 -6.28 10.34
CA SER A 201 34.18 -5.15 10.30
C SER A 201 35.26 -5.28 11.37
N ILE A 202 34.89 -5.70 12.60
CA ILE A 202 35.84 -5.95 13.68
C ILE A 202 36.78 -7.10 13.31
N THR A 203 36.22 -8.20 12.79
CA THR A 203 37.01 -9.37 12.37
C THR A 203 38.02 -9.01 11.27
N PHE A 204 37.61 -8.23 10.26
CA PHE A 204 38.48 -7.81 9.17
C PHE A 204 39.56 -6.84 9.61
N ILE A 205 39.25 -5.89 10.51
CA ILE A 205 40.26 -5.02 11.11
C ILE A 205 41.30 -5.85 11.86
N GLU A 206 40.88 -6.79 12.70
CA GLU A 206 41.80 -7.64 13.45
C GLU A 206 42.67 -8.50 12.54
N PHE A 207 42.09 -9.06 11.48
CA PHE A 207 42.83 -9.89 10.51
C PHE A 207 43.75 -9.08 9.60
N SER A 208 43.44 -7.80 9.36
CA SER A 208 44.28 -6.91 8.56
C SER A 208 45.55 -6.47 9.29
N ARG A 209 45.60 -6.57 10.63
CA ARG A 209 46.78 -6.25 11.43
C ARG A 209 47.93 -7.18 11.02
N GLY A 210 48.92 -6.63 10.31
CA GLY A 210 50.04 -7.38 9.75
C GLY A 210 50.16 -7.29 8.22
N HIS A 211 49.14 -6.76 7.54
CA HIS A 211 49.15 -6.50 6.10
C HIS A 211 48.95 -5.00 5.82
N PRO A 212 50.02 -4.20 5.68
CA PRO A 212 49.95 -2.73 5.66
C PRO A 212 49.16 -2.15 4.47
N ASN A 213 49.08 -2.88 3.35
CA ASN A 213 48.28 -2.46 2.20
C ASN A 213 46.77 -2.63 2.48
N LEU A 214 46.39 -3.72 3.14
CA LEU A 214 44.99 -4.03 3.42
C LEU A 214 44.43 -3.13 4.54
N GLU A 215 45.25 -2.88 5.56
CA GLU A 215 44.90 -2.04 6.71
C GLU A 215 44.70 -0.57 6.30
N ASN A 216 45.67 0.02 5.60
CA ASN A 216 45.59 1.45 5.27
C ASN A 216 44.54 1.79 4.20
N GLU A 217 44.33 0.89 3.25
CA GLU A 217 43.45 1.15 2.10
C GLU A 217 41.98 0.83 2.40
N TYR A 218 41.69 -0.21 3.20
CA TYR A 218 40.34 -0.74 3.37
C TYR A 218 39.83 -0.78 4.82
N PHE A 219 40.71 -1.11 5.77
CA PHE A 219 40.32 -1.44 7.14
C PHE A 219 41.03 -0.59 8.21
N SER A 220 41.21 0.70 7.91
CA SER A 220 41.97 1.63 8.76
C SER A 220 41.24 2.01 10.05
N SER A 221 39.91 2.04 10.02
CA SER A 221 39.04 2.37 11.14
C SER A 221 37.76 1.56 11.06
N MET A 222 37.00 1.49 12.15
CA MET A 222 35.70 0.80 12.17
C MET A 222 34.72 1.42 11.16
N GLY A 223 34.68 2.74 11.07
CA GLY A 223 33.78 3.44 10.13
C GLY A 223 34.16 3.18 8.66
N THR A 224 35.45 3.25 8.33
CA THR A 224 35.93 2.95 6.97
C THR A 224 35.71 1.48 6.64
N SER A 225 35.92 0.56 7.58
CA SER A 225 35.68 -0.88 7.39
C SER A 225 34.21 -1.20 7.11
N ILE A 226 33.29 -0.58 7.87
CA ILE A 226 31.84 -0.73 7.64
C ILE A 226 31.46 -0.14 6.29
N MET A 227 31.98 1.03 5.94
CA MET A 227 31.71 1.68 4.65
C MET A 227 32.24 0.83 3.49
N THR A 228 33.45 0.29 3.61
CA THR A 228 34.07 -0.62 2.63
C THR A 228 33.23 -1.88 2.46
N LEU A 229 32.78 -2.52 3.54
CA LEU A 229 31.95 -3.73 3.44
C LEU A 229 30.57 -3.43 2.80
N ILE A 230 29.96 -2.29 3.12
CA ILE A 230 28.68 -1.91 2.50
C ILE A 230 28.87 -1.56 1.03
N LEU A 231 29.81 -0.68 0.70
CA LEU A 231 29.98 -0.21 -0.68
C LEU A 231 30.63 -1.26 -1.58
N ARG A 232 31.65 -1.98 -1.13
CA ARG A 232 32.39 -2.93 -1.97
C ARG A 232 31.80 -4.33 -2.00
N CYS A 233 31.10 -4.76 -0.93
CA CYS A 233 30.53 -6.11 -0.88
C CYS A 233 29.02 -6.13 -1.07
N VAL A 234 28.27 -5.15 -0.55
CA VAL A 234 26.80 -5.14 -0.67
C VAL A 234 26.35 -4.37 -1.91
N LEU A 235 26.99 -3.24 -2.23
CA LEU A 235 26.60 -2.33 -3.32
C LEU A 235 27.79 -2.00 -4.27
N PRO A 236 28.50 -3.01 -4.81
CA PRO A 236 29.75 -2.79 -5.55
C PRO A 236 29.60 -1.84 -6.73
N ASP A 237 28.46 -1.90 -7.43
CA ASP A 237 28.19 -1.08 -8.60
C ASP A 237 28.08 0.42 -8.29
N GLN A 238 27.78 0.77 -7.04
CA GLN A 238 27.52 2.16 -6.62
C GLN A 238 28.73 2.81 -5.94
N GLU A 239 29.78 2.03 -5.64
CA GLU A 239 30.96 2.48 -4.90
C GLU A 239 31.62 3.69 -5.58
N VAL A 240 31.89 3.60 -6.88
CA VAL A 240 32.60 4.64 -7.64
C VAL A 240 31.85 5.97 -7.55
N PHE A 241 30.53 5.93 -7.71
CA PHE A 241 29.70 7.12 -7.71
C PHE A 241 29.60 7.76 -6.31
N ILE A 242 29.46 6.93 -5.27
CA ILE A 242 29.37 7.41 -3.89
C ILE A 242 30.71 8.00 -3.42
N ASN A 243 31.84 7.41 -3.81
CA ASN A 243 33.16 7.92 -3.43
C ASN A 243 33.46 9.29 -4.04
N ILE A 244 33.06 9.53 -5.30
CA ILE A 244 33.20 10.83 -5.97
C ILE A 244 32.37 11.92 -5.26
N ILE A 245 31.18 11.58 -4.78
CA ILE A 245 30.30 12.53 -4.11
C ILE A 245 30.71 12.75 -2.65
N SER A 246 31.23 11.71 -2.00
CA SER A 246 31.74 11.75 -0.63
C SER A 246 32.93 12.70 -0.49
N SER A 247 33.79 12.81 -1.52
CA SER A 247 34.91 13.77 -1.50
C SER A 247 34.48 15.23 -1.53
N GLU A 248 33.30 15.54 -2.09
CA GLU A 248 32.77 16.90 -2.17
C GLU A 248 31.96 17.27 -0.93
N SER A 249 31.02 16.40 -0.52
CA SER A 249 30.24 16.65 0.69
C SER A 249 29.65 15.37 1.29
N TRP A 250 29.99 15.11 2.56
CA TRP A 250 29.49 13.95 3.30
C TRP A 250 27.94 13.89 3.40
N PRO A 251 27.17 15.01 3.54
CA PRO A 251 25.71 14.92 3.64
C PRO A 251 25.06 14.51 2.31
N LEU A 252 25.64 14.93 1.18
CA LEU A 252 25.16 14.56 -0.14
C LEU A 252 25.42 13.08 -0.41
N ALA A 253 26.59 12.58 -0.01
CA ALA A 253 26.90 11.15 -0.06
C ALA A 253 25.97 10.34 0.85
N ALA A 254 25.65 10.84 2.05
CA ALA A 254 24.70 10.18 2.95
C ALA A 254 23.27 10.15 2.38
N LEU A 255 22.81 11.25 1.76
CA LEU A 255 21.51 11.31 1.09
C LEU A 255 21.44 10.35 -0.09
N LEU A 256 22.51 10.30 -0.90
CA LEU A 256 22.62 9.40 -2.04
C LEU A 256 22.66 7.94 -1.59
N LEU A 257 23.45 7.62 -0.57
CA LEU A 257 23.51 6.28 0.01
C LEU A 257 22.14 5.87 0.56
N LEU A 258 21.42 6.76 1.24
CA LEU A 258 20.05 6.52 1.68
C LEU A 258 19.10 6.26 0.50
N PHE A 259 19.19 7.05 -0.57
CA PHE A 259 18.38 6.85 -1.78
C PHE A 259 18.64 5.49 -2.43
N ILE A 260 19.92 5.12 -2.62
CA ILE A 260 20.32 3.84 -3.22
C ILE A 260 19.88 2.68 -2.33
N LEU A 261 20.07 2.81 -1.02
CA LEU A 261 19.71 1.78 -0.06
C LEU A 261 18.19 1.61 0.02
N LEU A 262 17.42 2.70 0.02
CA LEU A 262 15.96 2.63 -0.10
C LEU A 262 15.56 2.02 -1.44
N GLY A 263 16.12 2.46 -2.57
CA GLY A 263 15.81 1.94 -3.90
C GLY A 263 16.09 0.45 -4.03
N SER A 264 17.31 0.00 -3.73
CA SER A 264 17.70 -1.40 -3.89
C SER A 264 16.98 -2.31 -2.89
N LEU A 265 16.86 -1.91 -1.61
CA LEU A 265 16.19 -2.73 -0.61
C LEU A 265 14.67 -2.74 -0.82
N THR A 266 14.04 -1.62 -1.14
CA THR A 266 12.57 -1.60 -1.33
C THR A 266 12.16 -2.34 -2.60
N VAL A 267 12.88 -2.15 -3.71
CA VAL A 267 12.59 -2.88 -4.96
C VAL A 267 12.87 -4.36 -4.79
N MET A 268 14.03 -4.76 -4.23
CA MET A 268 14.33 -6.18 -4.02
C MET A 268 13.35 -6.85 -3.05
N ASN A 269 12.99 -6.19 -1.94
CA ASN A 269 12.05 -6.76 -0.97
C ASN A 269 10.61 -6.78 -1.50
N MET A 270 10.20 -5.83 -2.33
CA MET A 270 8.91 -5.88 -3.02
C MET A 270 8.88 -7.02 -4.04
N LEU A 271 9.95 -7.20 -4.84
CA LEU A 271 10.06 -8.31 -5.79
C LEU A 271 10.05 -9.66 -5.08
N LEU A 272 10.82 -9.82 -4.00
CA LEU A 272 10.78 -11.02 -3.15
C LEU A 272 9.37 -11.25 -2.59
N GLY A 273 8.69 -10.21 -2.13
CA GLY A 273 7.31 -10.32 -1.63
C GLY A 273 6.33 -10.81 -2.69
N VAL A 274 6.37 -10.23 -3.90
CA VAL A 274 5.53 -10.64 -5.03
C VAL A 274 5.87 -12.07 -5.49
N LEU A 275 7.15 -12.42 -5.55
CA LEU A 275 7.58 -13.77 -5.91
C LEU A 275 7.15 -14.80 -4.87
N VAL A 276 7.29 -14.51 -3.58
CA VAL A 276 6.84 -15.40 -2.50
C VAL A 276 5.33 -15.59 -2.55
N GLU A 277 4.55 -14.53 -2.77
CA GLU A 277 3.09 -14.64 -2.89
C GLU A 277 2.67 -15.43 -4.14
N ALA A 278 3.35 -15.20 -5.28
CA ALA A 278 3.12 -15.96 -6.50
C ALA A 278 3.45 -17.44 -6.29
N VAL A 279 4.61 -17.77 -5.72
CA VAL A 279 5.02 -19.15 -5.40
C VAL A 279 4.06 -19.79 -4.41
N LYS A 280 3.57 -19.04 -3.41
CA LYS A 280 2.58 -19.54 -2.46
C LYS A 280 1.27 -19.88 -3.16
N THR A 281 0.77 -19.01 -4.04
CA THR A 281 -0.45 -19.26 -4.81
C THR A 281 -0.29 -20.48 -5.73
N VAL A 282 0.82 -20.56 -6.47
CA VAL A 282 1.13 -21.70 -7.34
C VAL A 282 1.21 -23.00 -6.52
N SER A 283 1.90 -22.99 -5.38
CA SER A 283 2.01 -24.18 -4.52
C SER A 283 0.68 -24.63 -3.92
N THR A 284 -0.23 -23.70 -3.59
CA THR A 284 -1.59 -24.08 -3.15
C THR A 284 -2.39 -24.72 -4.26
N ILE A 285 -2.32 -24.18 -5.49
CA ILE A 285 -3.03 -24.73 -6.65
C ILE A 285 -2.48 -26.11 -7.01
N GLU A 286 -1.16 -26.26 -7.08
CA GLU A 286 -0.52 -27.55 -7.37
C GLU A 286 -0.85 -28.60 -6.32
N ARG A 287 -0.82 -28.23 -5.03
CA ARG A 287 -1.20 -29.16 -3.96
C ARG A 287 -2.64 -29.62 -4.07
N GLU A 288 -3.57 -28.69 -4.35
CA GLU A 288 -4.98 -29.04 -4.55
C GLU A 288 -5.18 -29.99 -5.74
N GLN A 289 -4.44 -29.80 -6.84
CA GLN A 289 -4.49 -30.70 -8.00
C GLN A 289 -3.93 -32.09 -7.67
N LEU A 290 -2.81 -32.18 -6.96
CA LEU A 290 -2.20 -33.46 -6.56
C LEU A 290 -3.13 -34.26 -5.65
N ASP A 291 -3.77 -33.61 -4.68
CA ASP A 291 -4.72 -34.26 -3.78
C ASP A 291 -5.95 -34.77 -4.57
N ALA A 292 -6.46 -34.00 -5.53
CA ALA A 292 -7.54 -34.38 -6.46
C ALA A 292 -7.18 -35.62 -7.29
N ASP A 293 -6.01 -35.63 -7.93
CA ASP A 293 -5.54 -36.75 -8.73
C ASP A 293 -5.29 -38.01 -7.90
N PHE A 294 -4.76 -37.85 -6.69
CA PHE A 294 -4.58 -38.96 -5.76
C PHE A 294 -5.92 -39.60 -5.38
N ALA A 295 -6.89 -38.79 -4.96
CA ALA A 295 -8.21 -39.29 -4.61
C ALA A 295 -8.92 -39.95 -5.78
N ARG A 296 -8.82 -39.36 -6.98
CA ARG A 296 -9.36 -39.95 -8.22
C ARG A 296 -8.79 -41.33 -8.50
N LYS A 297 -7.46 -41.50 -8.38
CA LYS A 297 -6.80 -42.81 -8.58
C LYS A 297 -7.24 -43.84 -7.54
N VAL A 298 -7.29 -43.46 -6.26
CA VAL A 298 -7.68 -44.37 -5.18
C VAL A 298 -9.15 -44.79 -5.31
N LEU A 299 -10.04 -43.84 -5.59
CA LEU A 299 -11.47 -44.13 -5.75
C LEU A 299 -11.73 -44.97 -6.99
N TRP A 300 -11.07 -44.68 -8.11
CA TRP A 300 -11.15 -45.52 -9.31
C TRP A 300 -10.70 -46.96 -9.04
N GLU A 301 -9.55 -47.15 -8.38
CA GLU A 301 -9.05 -48.48 -8.04
C GLU A 301 -10.00 -49.25 -7.11
N LEU A 302 -10.68 -48.56 -6.19
CA LEU A 302 -11.62 -49.19 -5.25
C LEU A 302 -12.96 -49.54 -5.89
N ILE A 303 -13.40 -48.77 -6.90
CA ILE A 303 -14.61 -49.04 -7.66
C ILE A 303 -14.36 -50.23 -8.60
N ASP A 304 -13.28 -50.19 -9.40
CA ASP A 304 -12.93 -51.22 -10.39
C ASP A 304 -12.69 -52.61 -9.76
N LYS A 305 -12.07 -52.68 -8.57
CA LYS A 305 -11.75 -53.98 -7.95
C LYS A 305 -12.87 -54.61 -7.15
N GLU A 306 -13.69 -53.79 -6.50
CA GLU A 306 -14.52 -54.26 -5.39
C GLU A 306 -15.78 -53.38 -5.15
N GLY A 307 -16.05 -52.39 -6.00
CA GLY A 307 -17.15 -51.43 -5.80
C GLY A 307 -18.27 -51.55 -6.83
N ASP A 308 -17.97 -52.07 -8.02
CA ASP A 308 -18.95 -52.37 -9.07
C ASP A 308 -19.38 -53.84 -8.95
N GLU A 309 -20.52 -54.07 -8.29
CA GLU A 309 -21.03 -55.43 -8.04
C GLU A 309 -21.80 -55.98 -9.24
N ASP A 310 -22.38 -55.11 -10.07
CA ASP A 310 -23.19 -55.48 -11.24
C ASP A 310 -22.48 -55.34 -12.59
N GLY A 311 -21.29 -54.75 -12.61
CA GLY A 311 -20.36 -54.69 -13.73
C GLY A 311 -20.77 -53.67 -14.81
N ASP A 312 -21.60 -52.69 -14.47
CA ASP A 312 -22.18 -51.77 -15.43
C ASP A 312 -21.38 -50.46 -15.62
N ASN A 313 -20.25 -50.30 -14.91
CA ASN A 313 -19.40 -49.10 -14.86
C ASN A 313 -20.14 -47.83 -14.39
N LEU A 314 -21.30 -47.97 -13.76
CA LEU A 314 -22.06 -46.88 -13.15
C LEU A 314 -22.12 -47.11 -11.63
N LEU A 315 -22.20 -46.04 -10.86
CA LEU A 315 -22.25 -46.11 -9.41
C LEU A 315 -23.70 -46.00 -8.94
N SER A 316 -24.22 -47.05 -8.30
CA SER A 316 -25.52 -47.02 -7.63
C SER A 316 -25.43 -46.55 -6.17
N GLU A 317 -26.55 -46.17 -5.55
CA GLU A 317 -26.60 -45.73 -4.15
C GLU A 317 -26.02 -46.79 -3.20
N LYS A 318 -26.31 -48.08 -3.43
CA LYS A 318 -25.83 -49.19 -2.59
C LYS A 318 -24.32 -49.35 -2.69
N GLU A 319 -23.78 -49.26 -3.89
CA GLU A 319 -22.34 -49.35 -4.16
C GLU A 319 -21.60 -48.15 -3.60
N PHE A 320 -22.17 -46.95 -3.72
CA PHE A 320 -21.64 -45.75 -3.08
C PHE A 320 -21.55 -45.89 -1.56
N VAL A 321 -22.63 -46.35 -0.91
CA VAL A 321 -22.63 -46.59 0.55
C VAL A 321 -21.62 -47.67 0.93
N ASN A 322 -21.47 -48.73 0.13
CA ASN A 322 -20.47 -49.77 0.36
C ASN A 322 -19.03 -49.27 0.13
N LEU A 323 -18.82 -48.36 -0.83
CA LEU A 323 -17.55 -47.69 -1.07
C LEU A 323 -17.15 -46.82 0.13
N LEU A 324 -18.06 -46.02 0.68
CA LEU A 324 -17.81 -45.17 1.84
C LEU A 324 -17.47 -45.95 3.12
N LYS A 325 -17.97 -47.19 3.27
CA LYS A 325 -17.58 -48.09 4.37
C LYS A 325 -16.11 -48.50 4.31
N LYS A 326 -15.46 -48.39 3.14
CA LYS A 326 -14.05 -48.76 3.00
C LYS A 326 -13.16 -47.66 3.58
N PRO A 327 -12.25 -47.98 4.51
CA PRO A 327 -11.42 -46.98 5.18
C PRO A 327 -10.41 -46.31 4.24
N LYS A 328 -10.15 -46.90 3.06
CA LYS A 328 -9.30 -46.28 2.02
C LYS A 328 -10.05 -45.19 1.25
N ALA A 329 -11.32 -45.42 0.88
CA ALA A 329 -12.15 -44.44 0.19
C ALA A 329 -12.47 -43.24 1.10
N ALA A 330 -12.88 -43.52 2.35
CA ALA A 330 -13.12 -42.47 3.34
C ALA A 330 -11.89 -41.57 3.56
N ARG A 331 -10.68 -42.16 3.63
CA ARG A 331 -9.43 -41.40 3.74
C ARG A 331 -9.12 -40.58 2.50
N ALA A 332 -9.39 -41.11 1.30
CA ALA A 332 -9.21 -40.37 0.04
C ALA A 332 -10.14 -39.15 -0.05
N LEU A 333 -11.40 -39.29 0.36
CA LEU A 333 -12.36 -38.18 0.42
C LEU A 333 -11.98 -37.15 1.51
N MET A 334 -11.54 -37.61 2.68
CA MET A 334 -11.04 -36.72 3.74
C MET A 334 -9.79 -35.94 3.31
N SER A 335 -8.87 -36.54 2.53
CA SER A 335 -7.72 -35.80 1.99
C SER A 335 -8.10 -34.71 0.99
N LEU A 336 -9.26 -34.84 0.33
CA LEU A 336 -9.82 -33.76 -0.46
C LEU A 336 -10.45 -32.66 0.41
N GLY A 337 -10.70 -32.89 1.70
CA GLY A 337 -11.49 -31.97 2.51
C GLY A 337 -13.00 -32.11 2.29
N VAL A 338 -13.44 -33.29 1.84
CA VAL A 338 -14.85 -33.70 1.81
C VAL A 338 -15.15 -34.44 3.12
N ASP A 339 -16.16 -33.99 3.85
CA ASP A 339 -16.64 -34.71 5.04
C ASP A 339 -17.39 -35.97 4.61
N VAL A 340 -16.98 -37.14 5.13
CA VAL A 340 -17.57 -38.43 4.78
C VAL A 340 -19.04 -38.52 5.22
N SER A 341 -19.41 -37.86 6.32
CA SER A 341 -20.80 -37.76 6.76
C SER A 341 -21.62 -36.92 5.78
N ALA A 342 -21.07 -35.77 5.35
CA ALA A 342 -21.75 -34.92 4.38
C ALA A 342 -21.87 -35.61 3.01
N ALA A 343 -20.85 -36.38 2.59
CA ALA A 343 -20.91 -37.19 1.39
C ALA A 343 -21.97 -38.29 1.48
N TYR A 344 -22.17 -38.89 2.65
CA TYR A 344 -23.22 -39.88 2.88
C TYR A 344 -24.63 -39.27 2.75
N ASP A 345 -24.85 -38.09 3.36
CA ASP A 345 -26.14 -37.40 3.29
C ASP A 345 -26.43 -36.89 1.86
N TYR A 346 -25.42 -36.33 1.18
CA TYR A 346 -25.55 -35.85 -0.19
C TYR A 346 -25.71 -36.98 -1.20
N GLY A 347 -25.10 -38.15 -0.95
CA GLY A 347 -25.26 -39.31 -1.82
C GLY A 347 -26.72 -39.75 -1.95
N ARG A 348 -27.52 -39.64 -0.89
CA ARG A 348 -28.96 -39.95 -0.97
C ARG A 348 -29.72 -39.02 -1.93
N LEU A 349 -29.27 -37.77 -2.02
CA LEU A 349 -29.86 -36.75 -2.91
C LEU A 349 -29.31 -36.88 -4.33
N LEU A 350 -28.05 -37.31 -4.49
CA LEU A 350 -27.42 -37.53 -5.79
C LEU A 350 -28.05 -38.70 -6.57
N PHE A 351 -28.58 -39.70 -5.86
CA PHE A 351 -29.20 -40.89 -6.42
C PHE A 351 -30.73 -40.94 -6.21
N GLU A 352 -31.35 -39.77 -5.96
CA GLU A 352 -32.80 -39.65 -5.92
C GLU A 352 -33.38 -40.10 -7.29
N ASP A 353 -34.51 -40.80 -7.30
CA ASP A 353 -35.11 -41.50 -8.45
C ASP A 353 -34.39 -42.77 -8.98
N GLY A 354 -33.32 -43.21 -8.32
CA GLY A 354 -32.63 -44.47 -8.67
C GLY A 354 -31.75 -44.36 -9.92
N GLU A 355 -31.41 -43.14 -10.33
CA GLU A 355 -30.41 -42.90 -11.38
C GLU A 355 -29.03 -43.40 -10.93
N LYS A 356 -28.23 -43.90 -11.89
CA LYS A 356 -26.84 -44.31 -11.63
C LYS A 356 -25.90 -43.25 -12.18
N ALA A 357 -24.85 -42.91 -11.45
CA ALA A 357 -23.90 -41.87 -11.85
C ALA A 357 -22.63 -42.47 -12.46
N SER A 358 -22.08 -41.84 -13.49
CA SER A 358 -20.75 -42.22 -13.97
C SER A 358 -19.67 -41.84 -12.94
N PHE A 359 -18.51 -42.49 -12.99
CA PHE A 359 -17.39 -42.11 -12.12
C PHE A 359 -16.99 -40.62 -12.26
N VAL A 360 -17.11 -40.06 -13.46
CA VAL A 360 -16.77 -38.66 -13.72
C VAL A 360 -17.76 -37.74 -13.00
N ASP A 361 -19.05 -38.01 -13.11
CA ASP A 361 -20.10 -37.22 -12.46
C ASP A 361 -20.06 -37.36 -10.94
N PHE A 362 -19.81 -38.58 -10.45
CA PHE A 362 -19.55 -38.86 -9.04
C PHE A 362 -18.37 -38.05 -8.50
N MET A 363 -17.23 -38.08 -9.20
CA MET A 363 -16.05 -37.31 -8.79
C MET A 363 -16.31 -35.80 -8.82
N GLN A 364 -17.06 -35.31 -9.81
CA GLN A 364 -17.48 -33.91 -9.89
C GLN A 364 -18.34 -33.51 -8.68
N ALA A 365 -19.32 -34.35 -8.32
CA ALA A 365 -20.19 -34.14 -7.16
C ALA A 365 -19.42 -34.16 -5.83
N MET A 366 -18.44 -35.04 -5.69
CA MET A 366 -17.58 -35.06 -4.49
C MET A 366 -16.67 -33.83 -4.41
N LEU A 367 -16.17 -33.35 -5.55
CA LEU A 367 -15.38 -32.11 -5.60
C LEU A 367 -16.23 -30.86 -5.29
N THR A 368 -17.54 -30.86 -5.58
CA THR A 368 -18.43 -29.76 -5.17
C THR A 368 -18.68 -29.72 -3.66
N LEU A 369 -18.62 -30.87 -2.98
CA LEU A 369 -18.77 -30.98 -1.52
C LEU A 369 -17.50 -30.61 -0.73
N ARG A 370 -16.43 -30.18 -1.41
CA ARG A 370 -15.18 -29.79 -0.77
C ARG A 370 -15.41 -28.60 0.14
N GLY A 371 -15.07 -28.72 1.43
CA GLY A 371 -15.24 -27.64 2.40
C GLY A 371 -14.41 -26.38 2.11
N SER A 372 -13.40 -26.48 1.23
CA SER A 372 -12.61 -25.34 0.75
C SER A 372 -13.27 -24.56 -0.39
N ASN A 373 -14.38 -25.05 -0.96
CA ASN A 373 -15.09 -24.33 -2.02
C ASN A 373 -15.68 -23.04 -1.45
N LYS A 374 -15.34 -21.91 -2.09
CA LYS A 374 -15.91 -20.61 -1.73
C LYS A 374 -17.33 -20.51 -2.28
N THR A 375 -18.31 -20.26 -1.42
CA THR A 375 -19.67 -19.94 -1.84
C THR A 375 -19.66 -18.66 -2.66
N THR A 376 -20.17 -18.74 -3.89
CA THR A 376 -20.30 -17.61 -4.80
C THR A 376 -21.69 -16.98 -4.70
N VAL A 377 -21.83 -15.76 -5.20
CA VAL A 377 -23.16 -15.10 -5.30
C VAL A 377 -24.09 -15.92 -6.20
N LYS A 378 -23.55 -16.65 -7.18
CA LYS A 378 -24.32 -17.54 -8.06
C LYS A 378 -24.98 -18.66 -7.26
N ASP A 379 -24.24 -19.32 -6.36
CA ASP A 379 -24.75 -20.42 -5.53
C ASP A 379 -25.90 -19.94 -4.62
N ILE A 380 -25.79 -18.72 -4.07
CA ILE A 380 -26.85 -18.11 -3.25
C ILE A 380 -28.11 -17.81 -4.09
N VAL A 381 -27.93 -17.31 -5.32
CA VAL A 381 -29.05 -17.03 -6.23
C VAL A 381 -29.74 -18.31 -6.68
N GLU A 382 -28.98 -19.38 -6.95
CA GLU A 382 -29.52 -20.70 -7.30
C GLU A 382 -30.29 -21.32 -6.14
N LEU A 383 -29.74 -21.30 -4.91
CA LEU A 383 -30.45 -21.76 -3.71
C LEU A 383 -31.77 -21.00 -3.51
N ARG A 384 -31.76 -19.66 -3.69
CA ARG A 384 -32.98 -18.85 -3.57
C ARG A 384 -34.01 -19.24 -4.63
N LYS A 385 -33.58 -19.52 -5.86
CA LYS A 385 -34.47 -19.93 -6.94
C LYS A 385 -35.10 -21.29 -6.64
N PHE A 386 -34.28 -22.26 -6.23
CA PHE A 386 -34.73 -23.59 -5.81
C PHE A 386 -35.76 -23.51 -4.68
N LEU A 387 -35.45 -22.76 -3.60
CA LEU A 387 -36.41 -22.58 -2.50
C LEU A 387 -37.72 -21.95 -2.95
N SER A 388 -37.67 -20.97 -3.87
CA SER A 388 -38.88 -20.34 -4.39
C SER A 388 -39.75 -21.29 -5.21
N GLU A 389 -39.14 -22.23 -5.94
CA GLU A 389 -39.85 -23.25 -6.72
C GLU A 389 -40.50 -24.29 -5.79
N GLU A 390 -39.75 -24.78 -4.79
CA GLU A 390 -40.26 -25.71 -3.78
C GLU A 390 -41.40 -25.13 -2.95
N PHE A 391 -41.28 -23.87 -2.49
CA PHE A 391 -42.37 -23.22 -1.76
C PHE A 391 -43.64 -23.07 -2.61
N HIS A 392 -43.50 -22.85 -3.92
CA HIS A 392 -44.65 -22.76 -4.81
C HIS A 392 -45.34 -24.11 -5.02
N GLN A 393 -44.57 -25.21 -5.09
CA GLN A 393 -45.13 -26.57 -5.10
C GLN A 393 -45.90 -26.88 -3.82
N VAL A 394 -45.33 -26.52 -2.65
CA VAL A 394 -45.98 -26.70 -1.35
C VAL A 394 -47.28 -25.90 -1.27
N GLU A 395 -47.28 -24.64 -1.73
CA GLU A 395 -48.48 -23.80 -1.77
C GLU A 395 -49.57 -24.43 -2.64
N THR A 396 -49.21 -24.98 -3.80
CA THR A 396 -50.13 -25.65 -4.71
C THR A 396 -50.76 -26.89 -4.05
N LEU A 397 -49.94 -27.76 -3.44
CA LEU A 397 -50.40 -28.95 -2.71
C LEU A 397 -51.32 -28.59 -1.54
N VAL A 398 -51.01 -27.53 -0.79
CA VAL A 398 -51.87 -27.04 0.31
C VAL A 398 -53.21 -26.55 -0.24
N CYS A 399 -53.22 -25.81 -1.34
CA CYS A 399 -54.46 -25.39 -2.00
C CYS A 399 -55.31 -26.57 -2.48
N GLU A 400 -54.68 -27.58 -3.11
CA GLU A 400 -55.38 -28.81 -3.52
C GLU A 400 -55.96 -29.57 -2.33
N LEU A 401 -55.20 -29.70 -1.24
CA LEU A 401 -55.65 -30.35 -0.01
C LEU A 401 -56.82 -29.59 0.64
N CYS A 402 -56.77 -28.26 0.65
CA CYS A 402 -57.86 -27.41 1.13
C CYS A 402 -59.13 -27.57 0.28
N ASN A 403 -59.00 -27.62 -1.05
CA ASN A 403 -60.14 -27.84 -1.94
C ASN A 403 -60.76 -29.23 -1.73
N PHE A 404 -59.92 -30.27 -1.61
CA PHE A 404 -60.37 -31.64 -1.35
C PHE A 404 -61.06 -31.79 0.01
N LEU A 405 -60.53 -31.16 1.06
CA LEU A 405 -61.18 -31.11 2.37
C LEU A 405 -62.50 -30.35 2.34
N GLY A 406 -62.59 -29.26 1.55
CA GLY A 406 -63.82 -28.53 1.30
C GLY A 406 -64.92 -29.40 0.68
N GLU A 407 -64.57 -30.21 -0.32
CA GLU A 407 -65.51 -31.16 -0.95
C GLU A 407 -65.96 -32.28 0.00
N ILE A 408 -65.10 -32.75 0.91
CA ILE A 408 -65.44 -33.81 1.89
C ILE A 408 -66.30 -33.28 3.04
N LEU A 409 -66.10 -32.02 3.47
CA LEU A 409 -66.86 -31.41 4.56
C LEU A 409 -68.26 -30.96 4.14
N GLU A 410 -68.55 -30.90 2.84
CA GLU A 410 -69.90 -30.67 2.29
C GLU A 410 -70.50 -31.90 1.57
N PRO A 411 -70.68 -33.08 2.20
CA PRO A 411 -71.42 -34.15 1.55
C PRO A 411 -72.91 -33.91 1.80
N ASN A 412 -73.63 -33.43 0.78
CA ASN A 412 -75.09 -33.36 0.69
C ASN A 412 -75.83 -32.40 1.63
N SER A 413 -75.98 -31.14 1.22
CA SER A 413 -77.09 -30.27 1.69
C SER A 413 -78.22 -30.10 0.65
N THR A 414 -78.18 -30.82 -0.47
CA THR A 414 -79.18 -30.70 -1.56
C THR A 414 -79.92 -32.01 -1.83
N SER A 415 -80.76 -32.46 -0.89
CA SER A 415 -81.92 -33.33 -1.20
C SER A 415 -82.74 -33.63 0.07
N GLN A 416 -83.53 -32.66 0.55
CA GLN A 416 -84.75 -32.96 1.33
C GLN A 416 -85.59 -31.70 1.58
N TYR A 417 -86.15 -31.11 0.53
CA TYR A 417 -87.45 -30.44 0.63
C TYR A 417 -88.26 -30.80 -0.61
N ALA A 418 -88.73 -32.05 -0.63
CA ALA A 418 -89.77 -32.52 -1.51
C ALA A 418 -91.13 -32.32 -0.82
N THR A 419 -91.93 -31.45 -1.44
CA THR A 419 -93.40 -31.43 -1.51
C THR A 419 -94.24 -31.06 -0.27
N PRO A 420 -95.51 -30.67 -0.46
CA PRO A 420 -96.20 -30.25 -1.70
C PRO A 420 -96.53 -28.75 -1.75
#